data_AF-A0A3M8EJV3-F1
#
_entry.id   AF-A0A3M8EJV3-F1
#
_cell.length_a   1.000
_cell.length_b   1.000
_cell.length_c   1.000
_cell.angle_alpha   90.00
_cell.angle_beta   90.00
_cell.angle_gamma   90.00
#
_symmetry.space_group_name_H-M   'P 1'
#
loop_
_entity.id
_entity.type
_entity.pdbx_description
1 polymer ?
#
loop_
_entity_poly.entity_id
_entity_poly.type
_entity_poly.pdbx_seq_one_letter_code
_entity_poly.pdbx_strand_id
1 'polypeptide(L)'
;MNDLEKQLLQDYPTWQDFVKDQSPEQLVVNYDFVNNLFDVYETSPITLLFLTKIYPRKQSYAGFEYLDLWLRFLNDFLNINKSLQTQYIKQLSYMLYAKYNHFRLSDLKLLFYYILESRYGTFYGSIDTQRIVSSFFDYNREREETFGKIRDRQRAAEKKAENEKPYTPPDLSKYENIYGILKGGEKYIESLAREKSV
;
A
#
# COMPACT_ATOMS: atom_id res chain seq x y z
N MET A 1 -3.59 -18.36 -0.05
CA MET A 1 -3.06 -17.56 -1.16
C MET A 1 -4.15 -16.57 -1.55
N ASN A 2 -3.88 -15.28 -1.38
CA ASN A 2 -4.80 -14.18 -1.70
C ASN A 2 -5.07 -14.17 -3.22
N ASP A 3 -6.22 -13.65 -3.67
CA ASP A 3 -6.58 -13.63 -5.10
C ASP A 3 -5.57 -12.84 -5.94
N LEU A 4 -5.00 -11.77 -5.37
CA LEU A 4 -3.90 -11.01 -5.98
C LEU A 4 -2.64 -11.86 -6.20
N GLU A 5 -2.30 -12.74 -5.26
CA GLU A 5 -1.12 -13.61 -5.36
C GLU A 5 -1.28 -14.63 -6.49
N LYS A 6 -2.48 -15.19 -6.63
CA LYS A 6 -2.81 -16.14 -7.71
C LYS A 6 -2.75 -15.46 -9.06
N GLN A 7 -3.34 -14.28 -9.19
CA GLN A 7 -3.32 -13.51 -10.43
C GLN A 7 -1.88 -13.17 -10.83
N LEU A 8 -1.06 -12.67 -9.90
CA LEU A 8 0.33 -12.33 -10.21
C LEU A 8 1.16 -13.55 -10.65
N LEU A 9 0.98 -14.70 -9.99
CA LEU A 9 1.69 -15.94 -10.38
C LEU A 9 1.16 -16.57 -11.65
N GLN A 10 -0.10 -16.30 -12.02
CA GLN A 10 -0.67 -16.73 -13.30
C GLN A 10 -0.05 -15.91 -14.45
N ASP A 11 0.06 -14.60 -14.27
CA ASP A 11 0.62 -13.69 -15.28
C ASP A 11 2.15 -13.81 -15.36
N TYR A 12 2.81 -13.99 -14.21
CA TYR A 12 4.26 -14.09 -14.08
C TYR A 12 4.66 -15.30 -13.21
N PRO A 13 4.74 -16.51 -13.79
CA PRO A 13 5.05 -17.73 -13.06
C PRO A 13 6.43 -17.73 -12.39
N THR A 14 7.39 -17.00 -12.96
CA THR A 14 8.76 -16.90 -12.42
C THR A 14 9.17 -15.45 -12.15
N TRP A 15 10.20 -15.30 -11.30
CA TRP A 15 10.81 -13.99 -11.03
C TRP A 15 11.34 -13.32 -12.30
N GLN A 16 11.88 -14.12 -13.23
CA GLN A 16 12.41 -13.64 -14.49
C GLN A 16 11.30 -13.11 -15.40
N ASP A 17 10.15 -13.78 -15.44
CA ASP A 17 8.98 -13.29 -16.21
C ASP A 17 8.50 -11.94 -15.64
N PHE A 18 8.43 -11.83 -14.31
CA PHE A 18 8.06 -10.58 -13.65
C PHE A 18 9.04 -9.45 -13.99
N VAL A 19 10.34 -9.67 -13.82
CA VAL A 19 11.36 -8.63 -14.06
C VAL A 19 11.41 -8.22 -15.53
N LYS A 20 11.13 -9.13 -16.46
CA LYS A 20 11.13 -8.83 -17.89
C LYS A 20 10.08 -7.77 -18.25
N ASP A 21 8.86 -7.90 -17.72
CA ASP A 21 7.73 -7.04 -18.07
C ASP A 21 7.49 -5.91 -17.06
N GLN A 22 8.12 -6.01 -15.89
CA GLN A 22 8.08 -5.01 -14.82
C GLN A 22 9.49 -4.53 -14.45
N SER A 23 10.44 -4.45 -15.39
CA SER A 23 11.75 -3.85 -15.15
C SER A 23 11.63 -2.36 -14.78
N PRO A 24 12.65 -1.70 -14.21
CA PRO A 24 12.58 -0.25 -13.96
C PRO A 24 12.17 0.56 -15.20
N GLU A 25 12.75 0.25 -16.36
CA GLU A 25 12.45 0.88 -17.65
C GLU A 25 10.98 0.69 -18.03
N GLN A 26 10.48 -0.54 -17.91
CA GLN A 26 9.12 -0.87 -18.29
C GLN A 26 8.10 -0.35 -17.28
N LEU A 27 8.44 -0.31 -15.99
CA LEU A 27 7.55 0.18 -14.94
C LEU A 27 7.29 1.69 -15.09
N VAL A 28 8.28 2.47 -15.55
CA VAL A 28 8.09 3.89 -15.86
C VAL A 28 6.99 4.08 -16.91
N VAL A 29 6.90 3.18 -17.90
CA VAL A 29 5.86 3.17 -18.93
C VAL A 29 4.54 2.64 -18.36
N ASN A 30 4.57 1.49 -17.67
CA ASN A 30 3.36 0.83 -17.13
C ASN A 30 2.64 1.69 -16.08
N TYR A 31 3.36 2.58 -15.41
CA TYR A 31 2.84 3.49 -14.38
C TYR A 31 2.97 4.97 -14.79
N ASP A 32 2.90 5.28 -16.09
CA ASP A 32 2.93 6.66 -16.61
C ASP A 32 1.86 7.56 -15.94
N PHE A 33 0.70 7.01 -15.64
CA PHE A 33 -0.42 7.66 -14.97
C PHE A 33 -0.16 8.01 -13.49
N VAL A 34 0.86 7.43 -12.84
CA VAL A 34 1.20 7.74 -11.44
C VAL A 34 2.10 8.96 -11.35
N ASN A 35 1.52 10.10 -11.00
CA ASN A 35 2.21 11.39 -10.95
C ASN A 35 2.20 12.02 -9.55
N ASN A 36 1.42 11.46 -8.62
CA ASN A 36 1.37 11.92 -7.24
C ASN A 36 1.07 10.78 -6.26
N LEU A 37 1.15 11.07 -4.96
CA LEU A 37 0.95 10.10 -3.90
C LEU A 37 -0.50 9.59 -3.78
N PHE A 38 -1.50 10.34 -4.25
CA PHE A 38 -2.87 9.81 -4.33
C PHE A 38 -2.97 8.71 -5.38
N ASP A 39 -2.37 8.89 -6.56
CA ASP A 39 -2.35 7.84 -7.60
C ASP A 39 -1.68 6.56 -7.06
N VAL A 40 -0.56 6.71 -6.35
CA VAL A 40 0.10 5.58 -5.67
C VAL A 40 -0.85 4.88 -4.70
N TYR A 41 -1.65 5.62 -3.93
CA TYR A 41 -2.61 5.04 -2.99
C TYR A 41 -3.68 4.17 -3.69
N GLU A 42 -4.13 4.58 -4.86
CA GLU A 42 -5.16 3.88 -5.65
C GLU A 42 -4.61 2.68 -6.46
N THR A 43 -3.30 2.63 -6.69
CA THR A 43 -2.69 1.50 -7.41
C THR A 43 -2.62 0.21 -6.59
N SER A 44 -2.37 -0.89 -7.31
CA SER A 44 -2.16 -2.24 -6.75
C SER A 44 -1.20 -2.24 -5.55
N PRO A 45 -1.54 -2.95 -4.45
CA PRO A 45 -0.76 -2.98 -3.22
C PRO A 45 0.46 -3.93 -3.29
N ILE A 46 1.00 -4.21 -4.48
CA ILE A 46 2.19 -5.04 -4.65
C ILE A 46 3.41 -4.29 -4.12
N THR A 47 3.92 -4.74 -2.99
CA THR A 47 5.11 -4.17 -2.32
C THR A 47 6.38 -4.96 -2.58
N LEU A 48 7.53 -4.37 -2.28
CA LEU A 48 8.81 -5.09 -2.27
C LEU A 48 8.76 -6.32 -1.35
N LEU A 49 8.15 -6.20 -0.17
CA LEU A 49 7.95 -7.33 0.73
C LEU A 49 7.03 -8.40 0.11
N PHE A 50 6.00 -7.98 -0.61
CA PHE A 50 5.10 -8.90 -1.33
C PHE A 50 5.87 -9.70 -2.38
N LEU A 51 6.70 -9.06 -3.21
CA LEU A 51 7.55 -9.75 -4.18
C LEU A 51 8.45 -10.79 -3.52
N THR A 52 9.09 -10.45 -2.40
CA THR A 52 9.93 -11.39 -1.64
C THR A 52 9.17 -12.62 -1.16
N LYS A 53 7.90 -12.47 -0.77
CA LYS A 53 7.05 -13.59 -0.35
C LYS A 53 6.64 -14.48 -1.52
N ILE A 54 6.35 -13.88 -2.68
CA ILE A 54 5.82 -14.58 -3.85
C ILE A 54 6.90 -15.24 -4.69
N TYR A 55 8.10 -14.65 -4.74
CA TYR A 55 9.24 -15.20 -5.46
C TYR A 55 10.38 -15.54 -4.48
N PRO A 56 10.32 -16.67 -3.77
CA PRO A 56 11.41 -17.13 -2.93
C PRO A 56 12.71 -17.29 -3.71
N ARG A 57 13.83 -16.85 -3.12
CA ARG A 57 15.16 -16.96 -3.71
C ARG A 57 16.09 -17.72 -2.78
N LYS A 58 17.03 -18.50 -3.35
CA LYS A 58 17.93 -19.37 -2.55
C LYS A 58 19.00 -18.60 -1.78
N GLN A 59 19.42 -17.43 -2.26
CA GLN A 59 20.59 -16.70 -1.72
C GLN A 59 20.32 -15.19 -1.54
N SER A 60 19.07 -14.76 -1.67
CA SER A 60 18.68 -13.35 -1.77
C SER A 60 17.18 -13.17 -1.48
N TYR A 61 16.64 -11.98 -1.74
CA TYR A 61 15.21 -11.69 -1.67
C TYR A 61 14.79 -10.97 -2.95
N ALA A 62 13.65 -11.36 -3.55
CA ALA A 62 13.21 -10.75 -4.81
C ALA A 62 12.97 -9.23 -4.69
N GLY A 63 12.35 -8.76 -3.59
CA GLY A 63 12.18 -7.32 -3.38
C GLY A 63 13.50 -6.55 -3.20
N PHE A 64 14.52 -7.19 -2.63
CA PHE A 64 15.86 -6.61 -2.56
C PHE A 64 16.52 -6.55 -3.94
N GLU A 65 16.46 -7.65 -4.70
CA GLU A 65 16.98 -7.69 -6.08
C GLU A 65 16.29 -6.64 -6.95
N TYR A 66 14.99 -6.43 -6.75
CA TYR A 66 14.23 -5.41 -7.48
C TYR A 66 14.73 -3.99 -7.18
N LEU A 67 14.96 -3.67 -5.90
CA LEU A 67 15.49 -2.38 -5.52
C LEU A 67 16.92 -2.16 -6.04
N ASP A 68 17.72 -3.23 -6.13
CA ASP A 68 19.03 -3.21 -6.78
C ASP A 68 18.95 -2.85 -8.26
N LEU A 69 17.98 -3.41 -9.00
CA LEU A 69 17.72 -3.04 -10.40
C LEU A 69 17.37 -1.55 -10.52
N TRP A 70 16.51 -1.04 -9.66
CA TRP A 70 16.12 0.37 -9.65
C TRP A 70 17.31 1.31 -9.40
N LEU A 71 18.17 0.98 -8.44
CA LEU A 71 19.36 1.80 -8.15
C LEU A 71 20.40 1.73 -9.26
N ARG A 72 20.55 0.59 -9.95
CA ARG A 72 21.38 0.50 -11.17
C ARG A 72 20.80 1.35 -12.29
N PHE A 73 19.49 1.23 -12.52
CA PHE A 73 18.80 2.06 -13.51
C PHE A 73 19.04 3.55 -13.26
N LEU A 74 18.86 4.01 -12.01
CA LEU A 74 19.17 5.41 -11.65
C LEU A 74 20.63 5.78 -11.87
N ASN A 75 21.55 4.90 -11.48
CA ASN A 75 22.97 5.11 -11.62
C ASN A 75 23.38 5.29 -13.09
N ASP A 76 22.80 4.48 -13.97
CA ASP A 76 23.08 4.51 -15.40
C ASP A 76 22.37 5.70 -16.07
N PHE A 77 21.13 6.00 -15.66
CA PHE A 77 20.33 7.11 -16.18
C PHE A 77 20.95 8.47 -15.88
N LEU A 78 21.48 8.68 -14.67
CA LEU A 78 22.11 9.94 -14.28
C LEU A 78 23.40 10.22 -15.07
N ASN A 79 24.06 9.19 -15.62
CA ASN A 79 25.26 9.28 -16.45
C ASN A 79 26.33 10.27 -15.91
N ILE A 80 26.54 10.26 -14.59
CA ILE A 80 27.46 11.19 -13.91
C ILE A 80 28.89 10.64 -14.00
N ASN A 81 29.87 11.53 -14.13
CA ASN A 81 31.32 11.24 -14.22
C ASN A 81 31.85 10.22 -13.18
N LYS A 82 31.21 10.12 -12.02
CA LYS A 82 31.51 9.14 -10.96
C LYS A 82 30.24 8.38 -10.56
N SER A 83 29.99 7.26 -11.24
CA SER A 83 28.95 6.30 -10.91
C SER A 83 29.26 5.55 -9.61
N LEU A 84 28.21 5.05 -8.93
CA LEU A 84 28.36 4.15 -7.80
C LEU A 84 28.86 2.79 -8.28
N GLN A 85 29.86 2.25 -7.58
CA GLN A 85 30.33 0.90 -7.85
C GLN A 85 29.27 -0.13 -7.43
N THR A 86 29.22 -1.26 -8.14
CA THR A 86 28.19 -2.30 -7.98
C THR A 86 28.05 -2.79 -6.53
N GLN A 87 29.14 -2.93 -5.78
CA GLN A 87 29.08 -3.36 -4.38
C GLN A 87 28.41 -2.32 -3.46
N TYR A 88 28.57 -1.03 -3.73
CA TYR A 88 27.91 0.03 -2.97
C TYR A 88 26.43 0.11 -3.29
N ILE A 89 26.05 -0.07 -4.56
CA ILE A 89 24.65 -0.21 -4.96
C ILE A 89 24.02 -1.37 -4.18
N LYS A 90 24.65 -2.55 -4.20
CA LYS A 90 24.14 -3.73 -3.49
C LYS A 90 23.95 -3.51 -1.99
N GLN A 91 24.91 -2.86 -1.33
CA GLN A 91 24.81 -2.52 0.10
C GLN A 91 23.69 -1.51 0.38
N LEU A 92 23.57 -0.49 -0.45
CA LEU A 92 22.52 0.52 -0.37
C LEU A 92 21.14 -0.11 -0.58
N SER A 93 20.98 -0.97 -1.59
CA SER A 93 19.76 -1.75 -1.86
C SER A 93 19.33 -2.54 -0.63
N TYR A 94 20.27 -3.20 0.06
CA TYR A 94 19.96 -3.99 1.26
C TYR A 94 19.44 -3.11 2.40
N MET A 95 20.12 -2.00 2.68
CA MET A 95 19.73 -1.06 3.73
C MET A 95 18.36 -0.42 3.45
N LEU A 96 18.13 0.02 2.22
CA LEU A 96 16.86 0.64 1.84
C LEU A 96 15.72 -0.38 1.83
N TYR A 97 15.95 -1.60 1.34
CA TYR A 97 14.94 -2.66 1.39
C TYR A 97 14.56 -3.00 2.83
N ALA A 98 15.54 -3.12 3.75
CA ALA A 98 15.25 -3.42 5.14
C ALA A 98 14.31 -2.39 5.80
N LYS A 99 14.42 -1.11 5.40
CA LYS A 99 13.62 -0.01 5.95
C LYS A 99 12.31 0.26 5.19
N TYR A 100 12.31 0.07 3.87
CA TYR A 100 11.23 0.52 2.97
C TYR A 100 10.60 -0.64 2.18
N ASN A 101 10.66 -1.88 2.68
CA ASN A 101 10.03 -3.03 2.01
C ASN A 101 8.50 -2.92 1.87
N HIS A 102 7.85 -1.97 2.56
CA HIS A 102 6.43 -1.65 2.40
C HIS A 102 6.11 -0.76 1.19
N PHE A 103 7.13 -0.28 0.46
CA PHE A 103 6.94 0.47 -0.77
C PHE A 103 6.33 -0.40 -1.86
N ARG A 104 5.34 0.17 -2.54
CA ARG A 104 4.67 -0.40 -3.71
C ARG A 104 5.53 -0.25 -4.96
N LEU A 105 5.21 -0.97 -6.03
CA LEU A 105 5.83 -0.75 -7.34
C LEU A 105 5.68 0.70 -7.81
N SER A 106 4.46 1.24 -7.69
CA SER A 106 4.16 2.64 -7.98
C SER A 106 4.93 3.63 -7.11
N ASP A 107 5.25 3.27 -5.87
CA ASP A 107 6.12 4.08 -5.01
C ASP A 107 7.51 4.23 -5.63
N LEU A 108 8.08 3.14 -6.17
CA LEU A 108 9.41 3.18 -6.79
C LEU A 108 9.42 4.05 -8.05
N LYS A 109 8.42 3.90 -8.93
CA LYS A 109 8.30 4.77 -10.10
C LYS A 109 8.26 6.24 -9.70
N LEU A 110 7.38 6.60 -8.76
CA LEU A 110 7.19 7.99 -8.37
C LEU A 110 8.41 8.57 -7.62
N LEU A 111 8.99 7.80 -6.70
CA LEU A 111 10.18 8.20 -5.95
C LEU A 111 11.36 8.50 -6.89
N PHE A 112 11.66 7.58 -7.81
CA PHE A 112 12.78 7.77 -8.73
C PHE A 112 12.52 8.92 -9.70
N TYR A 113 11.27 9.12 -10.12
CA TYR A 113 10.88 10.30 -10.88
C TYR A 113 11.14 11.61 -10.11
N TYR A 114 10.74 11.70 -8.84
CA TYR A 114 11.04 12.86 -7.99
C TYR A 114 12.53 13.08 -7.73
N ILE A 115 13.32 12.01 -7.65
CA ILE A 115 14.78 12.10 -7.57
C ILE A 115 15.34 12.74 -8.84
N LEU A 116 14.88 12.31 -10.02
CA LEU A 116 15.30 12.87 -11.31
C LEU A 116 14.88 14.32 -11.49
N GLU A 117 13.70 14.71 -10.99
CA GLU A 117 13.24 16.10 -10.93
C GLU A 117 13.96 16.94 -9.87
N SER A 118 14.92 16.37 -9.15
CA SER A 118 15.67 17.04 -8.07
C SER A 118 14.80 17.58 -6.93
N ARG A 119 13.60 17.02 -6.73
CA ARG A 119 12.66 17.44 -5.67
C ARG A 119 13.24 17.28 -4.27
N TYR A 120 14.09 16.29 -4.08
CA TYR A 120 14.80 16.01 -2.82
C TYR A 120 16.26 16.48 -2.82
N GLY A 121 16.59 17.37 -3.76
CA GLY A 121 17.92 17.93 -3.99
C GLY A 121 18.63 17.36 -5.22
N THR A 122 19.78 17.93 -5.54
CA THR A 122 20.56 17.65 -6.75
C THR A 122 21.81 16.82 -6.46
N PHE A 123 22.27 16.06 -7.47
CA PHE A 123 23.56 15.38 -7.46
C PHE A 123 24.62 16.28 -8.12
N TYR A 124 25.49 16.90 -7.31
CA TYR A 124 26.57 17.74 -7.84
C TYR A 124 27.77 16.89 -8.26
N GLY A 125 27.84 16.47 -9.53
CA GLY A 125 29.04 15.85 -10.13
C GLY A 125 29.42 14.45 -9.64
N SER A 126 28.69 13.88 -8.68
CA SER A 126 28.77 12.48 -8.23
C SER A 126 27.45 12.01 -7.65
N ILE A 127 27.14 10.71 -7.80
CA ILE A 127 26.00 10.10 -7.10
C ILE A 127 26.39 9.93 -5.63
N ASP A 128 25.70 10.67 -4.76
CA ASP A 128 25.88 10.60 -3.31
C ASP A 128 24.87 9.62 -2.72
N THR A 129 25.37 8.56 -2.08
CA THR A 129 24.53 7.57 -1.39
C THR A 129 23.69 8.22 -0.29
N GLN A 130 24.21 9.25 0.39
CA GLN A 130 23.46 9.99 1.42
C GLN A 130 22.25 10.72 0.81
N ARG A 131 22.40 11.27 -0.40
CA ARG A 131 21.31 11.92 -1.13
C ARG A 131 20.21 10.93 -1.53
N ILE A 132 20.58 9.73 -1.96
CA ILE A 132 19.59 8.67 -2.22
C ILE A 132 18.85 8.31 -0.93
N VAL A 133 19.58 8.10 0.17
CA VAL A 133 18.99 7.77 1.48
C VAL A 133 18.04 8.86 1.98
N SER A 134 18.42 10.13 1.87
CA SER A 134 17.56 11.26 2.26
C SER A 134 16.32 11.35 1.38
N SER A 135 16.44 11.10 0.08
CA SER A 135 15.30 11.09 -0.86
C SER A 135 14.26 10.03 -0.47
N PHE A 136 14.71 8.82 -0.12
CA PHE A 136 13.81 7.77 0.39
C PHE A 136 13.14 8.17 1.71
N PHE A 137 13.87 8.85 2.60
CA PHE A 137 13.33 9.33 3.87
C PHE A 137 12.25 10.40 3.66
N ASP A 138 12.55 11.44 2.88
CA ASP A 138 11.62 12.53 2.60
C ASP A 138 10.37 12.02 1.86
N TYR A 139 10.54 11.13 0.88
CA TYR A 139 9.41 10.49 0.20
C TYR A 139 8.54 9.68 1.15
N ASN A 140 9.12 8.86 2.04
CA ASN A 140 8.34 8.07 3.00
C ASN A 140 7.54 8.98 3.94
N ARG A 141 8.12 10.10 4.39
CA ARG A 141 7.41 11.09 5.22
C ARG A 141 6.20 11.65 4.48
N GLU A 142 6.39 12.14 3.26
CA GLU A 142 5.29 12.68 2.45
C GLU A 142 4.20 11.64 2.17
N ARG A 143 4.61 10.39 1.90
CA ARG A 143 3.72 9.25 1.69
C ARG A 143 2.88 8.95 2.92
N GLU A 144 3.48 8.85 4.10
CA GLU A 144 2.77 8.58 5.35
C GLU A 144 1.75 9.66 5.69
N GLU A 145 2.13 10.92 5.52
CA GLU A 145 1.23 12.06 5.71
C GLU A 145 0.05 12.02 4.74
N THR A 146 0.31 11.78 3.45
CA THR A 146 -0.73 11.75 2.42
C THR A 146 -1.67 10.57 2.62
N PHE A 147 -1.12 9.38 2.87
CA PHE A 147 -1.93 8.17 3.10
C PHE A 147 -2.72 8.29 4.41
N GLY A 148 -2.16 8.95 5.43
CA GLY A 148 -2.90 9.34 6.65
C GLY A 148 -4.13 10.16 6.31
N LYS A 149 -3.95 11.27 5.59
CA LYS A 149 -5.04 12.17 5.18
C LYS A 149 -6.11 11.46 4.34
N ILE A 150 -5.73 10.56 3.43
CA ILE A 150 -6.68 9.78 2.62
C ILE A 150 -7.53 8.87 3.52
N ARG A 151 -6.89 8.09 4.39
CA ARG A 151 -7.58 7.18 5.32
C ARG A 151 -8.52 7.92 6.26
N ASP A 152 -8.11 9.08 6.77
CA ASP A 152 -8.94 9.89 7.65
C ASP A 152 -10.17 10.45 6.93
N ARG A 153 -10.02 10.88 5.67
CA ARG A 153 -11.15 11.29 4.82
C ARG A 153 -12.11 10.13 4.55
N GLN A 154 -11.58 8.94 4.23
CA GLN A 154 -12.39 7.73 4.01
C GLN A 154 -13.20 7.36 5.26
N ARG A 155 -12.56 7.30 6.43
CA ARG A 155 -13.25 7.04 7.71
C ARG A 155 -14.30 8.10 8.04
N ALA A 156 -14.02 9.37 7.77
CA ALA A 156 -14.98 10.44 8.00
C ALA A 156 -16.20 10.33 7.05
N ALA A 157 -15.97 9.94 5.79
CA ALA A 157 -17.04 9.70 4.82
C ALA A 157 -17.89 8.48 5.22
N GLU A 158 -17.28 7.39 5.65
CA GLU A 158 -17.98 6.20 6.15
C GLU A 158 -18.87 6.52 7.35
N LYS A 159 -18.36 7.28 8.32
CA LYS A 159 -19.14 7.73 9.49
C LYS A 159 -20.33 8.62 9.11
N LYS A 160 -20.15 9.53 8.14
CA LYS A 160 -21.26 10.35 7.63
C LYS A 160 -22.31 9.48 6.93
N ALA A 161 -21.87 8.58 6.05
CA ALA A 161 -22.75 7.66 5.35
C ALA A 161 -23.50 6.72 6.33
N GLU A 162 -22.87 6.30 7.42
CA GLU A 162 -23.51 5.51 8.47
C GLU A 162 -24.58 6.32 9.23
N ASN A 163 -24.30 7.58 9.56
CA ASN A 163 -25.27 8.47 10.20
C ASN A 163 -26.46 8.83 9.29
N GLU A 164 -26.26 8.81 7.96
CA GLU A 164 -27.29 9.11 6.95
C GLU A 164 -28.14 7.88 6.55
N LYS A 165 -27.74 6.66 6.92
CA LYS A 165 -28.56 5.47 6.70
C LYS A 165 -29.85 5.57 7.52
N PRO A 166 -31.05 5.35 6.93
CA PRO A 166 -32.29 5.30 7.69
C PRO A 166 -32.15 4.26 8.79
N TYR A 167 -32.61 4.58 10.01
CA TYR A 167 -32.64 3.61 11.10
C TYR A 167 -33.47 2.39 10.67
N THR A 168 -32.79 1.28 10.39
CA THR A 168 -33.42 -0.04 10.34
C THR A 168 -33.46 -0.59 11.77
N PRO A 169 -34.65 -0.79 12.36
CA PRO A 169 -34.77 -1.45 13.64
C PRO A 169 -34.00 -2.78 13.62
N PRO A 170 -33.27 -3.13 14.69
CA PRO A 170 -32.64 -4.44 14.80
C PRO A 170 -33.67 -5.54 14.54
N ASP A 171 -33.29 -6.56 13.79
CA ASP A 171 -34.14 -7.74 13.59
C ASP A 171 -34.25 -8.52 14.91
N LEU A 172 -35.25 -8.15 15.71
CA LEU A 172 -35.49 -8.71 17.05
C LEU A 172 -35.86 -10.20 17.00
N SER A 173 -36.22 -10.76 15.83
CA SER A 173 -36.52 -12.18 15.67
C SER A 173 -35.30 -13.09 15.85
N LYS A 174 -34.09 -12.54 15.72
CA LYS A 174 -32.81 -13.25 15.92
C LYS A 174 -32.41 -13.39 17.38
N TYR A 175 -33.11 -12.72 18.29
CA TYR A 175 -32.85 -12.76 19.72
C TYR A 175 -33.99 -13.50 20.41
N GLU A 176 -33.89 -14.83 20.50
CA GLU A 176 -34.91 -15.72 21.08
C GLU A 176 -35.34 -15.30 22.50
N ASN A 177 -34.39 -14.74 23.26
CA ASN A 177 -34.62 -14.24 24.62
C ASN A 177 -35.49 -12.99 24.70
N ILE A 178 -35.55 -12.17 23.64
CA ILE A 178 -36.38 -10.95 23.60
C ILE A 178 -37.84 -11.30 23.22
N TYR A 179 -38.02 -12.30 22.35
CA TYR A 179 -39.34 -12.79 21.96
C TYR A 179 -40.16 -13.30 23.17
N GLY A 180 -39.50 -13.92 24.14
CA GLY A 180 -40.12 -14.36 25.39
C GLY A 180 -40.50 -13.20 26.33
N ILE A 181 -39.71 -12.13 26.36
CA ILE A 181 -39.97 -10.94 27.20
C ILE A 181 -41.16 -10.14 26.64
N LEU A 182 -41.25 -9.98 25.31
CA LEU A 182 -42.33 -9.24 24.66
C LEU A 182 -43.69 -9.94 24.77
N LYS A 183 -43.74 -11.28 24.62
CA LYS A 183 -44.96 -12.07 24.88
C LYS A 183 -45.35 -12.10 26.36
N GLY A 184 -44.38 -12.02 27.28
CA GLY A 184 -44.64 -11.82 28.71
C GLY A 184 -45.26 -10.45 29.00
N GLY A 185 -44.87 -9.44 28.22
CA GLY A 185 -45.45 -8.09 28.25
C GLY A 185 -46.90 -8.02 27.77
N GLU A 186 -47.29 -8.77 26.73
CA GLU A 186 -48.70 -8.84 26.29
C GLU A 186 -49.62 -9.34 27.42
N LYS A 187 -49.21 -10.38 28.16
CA LYS A 187 -49.95 -10.86 29.33
C LYS A 187 -50.01 -9.84 30.48
N TYR A 188 -48.97 -9.03 30.65
CA TYR A 188 -48.91 -7.97 31.66
C TYR A 188 -49.78 -6.75 31.29
N ILE A 189 -49.85 -6.40 30.00
CA ILE A 189 -50.75 -5.35 29.48
C ILE A 189 -52.21 -5.80 29.55
N GLU A 190 -52.51 -7.08 29.26
CA GLU A 190 -53.85 -7.65 29.45
C GLU A 190 -54.28 -7.67 30.94
N SER A 191 -53.36 -7.95 31.88
CA SER A 191 -53.67 -7.89 33.32
C SER A 191 -53.91 -6.45 33.80
N LEU A 192 -53.14 -5.48 33.31
CA LEU A 192 -53.33 -4.05 33.62
C LEU A 192 -54.63 -3.48 33.03
N ALA A 193 -55.07 -3.98 31.87
CA ALA A 193 -56.35 -3.58 31.26
C ALA A 193 -57.57 -4.14 32.03
N ARG A 194 -57.43 -5.31 32.66
CA ARG A 194 -58.48 -5.90 33.51
C ARG A 194 -58.59 -5.23 34.88
N GLU A 195 -57.47 -4.82 35.49
CA GLU A 195 -57.48 -4.10 36.78
C GLU A 195 -58.07 -2.69 36.69
N LYS A 196 -58.03 -2.04 35.53
CA LYS A 196 -58.63 -0.71 35.32
C LYS A 196 -60.11 -0.72 34.93
N SER A 197 -60.75 -1.90 34.87
CA SER A 197 -62.16 -2.06 34.49
C SER A 197 -63.07 -2.48 35.66
N VAL A 198 -62.65 -2.24 36.91
CA VAL A 198 -63.44 -2.41 38.14
C VAL A 198 -63.61 -1.06 38.83
#